data_AF-A0A5L8Z6P6-F1
#
_entry.id   AF-A0A5L8Z6P6-F1
#
_cell.length_a   1.000
_cell.length_b   1.000
_cell.length_c   1.000
_cell.angle_alpha   90.00
_cell.angle_beta   90.00
_cell.angle_gamma   90.00
#
_symmetry.space_group_name_H-M   'P 1'
#
loop_
_entity.id
_entity.type
_entity.pdbx_description
1 polymer ?
#
loop_
_entity_poly.entity_id
_entity_poly.type
_entity_poly.pdbx_seq_one_letter_code
_entity_poly.pdbx_strand_id
1 'polypeptide(L)'
;MSGNLTQIEQDLRQSSEALQDLRSKYDGALLKIAEANEACKNELESKKTEALEALEASKSEQGIKIAALEGKMQELKSRFITDDNQILIKVGNNADEGEIASLKEALNLALKYSPSIPQSVTREKNRVVIELQEGWEWVEAIGLYHIDLSHIILTQKNFDVPIMCDFSRENMHSDNGLLVKLYLDNSKISIKKLHLKAKAKELTQNACWFNNYIYSRFGSVVFIEHLKLDSSLLTTANCGQAGDYTIFTDDGSQLLAHKIEIIKSNATNEGFCVCENSRAYIEHLILSGGNNNYNGVVINTASSAHIHNITISGNSGHNGVLINAASSAYIHNITISGNSGHSGVVINAASSAYIHSITISSRSAHQHLLVDGSRLTNHGGCNFTGGSAGNNQKLAIVRGGLATVAGNGYSRGAGNDANQAVGVWSAHGSWFFYGNRT
;
A
#
# COMPACT_ATOMS: atom_id res chain seq x y z
N MET A 1 51.84 117.37 -36.76
CA MET A 1 50.57 116.66 -37.01
C MET A 1 50.73 115.42 -37.90
N SER A 2 51.73 115.29 -38.79
CA SER A 2 51.84 114.09 -39.66
C SER A 2 52.27 112.80 -38.94
N GLY A 3 53.11 112.86 -37.90
CA GLY A 3 53.56 111.67 -37.17
C GLY A 3 52.47 110.89 -36.41
N ASN A 4 51.40 111.55 -35.97
CA ASN A 4 50.28 110.87 -35.27
C ASN A 4 49.35 110.12 -36.23
N LEU A 5 49.20 110.58 -37.47
CA LEU A 5 48.35 109.93 -38.47
C LEU A 5 48.97 108.63 -38.99
N THR A 6 50.29 108.61 -39.19
CA THR A 6 51.01 107.41 -39.64
C THR A 6 50.99 106.29 -38.60
N GLN A 7 51.08 106.64 -37.31
CA GLN A 7 50.95 105.67 -36.21
C GLN A 7 49.53 105.08 -36.14
N ILE A 8 48.50 105.92 -36.25
CA ILE A 8 47.09 105.48 -36.25
C ILE A 8 46.82 104.52 -37.43
N GLU A 9 47.37 104.78 -38.60
CA GLU A 9 47.22 103.92 -39.78
C GLU A 9 47.92 102.56 -39.61
N GLN A 10 49.11 102.55 -39.00
CA GLN A 10 49.81 101.30 -38.63
C GLN A 10 49.03 100.48 -37.59
N ASP A 11 48.51 101.13 -36.55
CA ASP A 11 47.74 100.47 -35.48
C ASP A 11 46.42 99.89 -36.01
N LEU A 12 45.74 100.60 -36.92
CA LEU A 12 44.54 100.12 -37.61
C LEU A 12 44.83 98.90 -38.47
N ARG A 13 45.95 98.92 -39.21
CA ARG A 13 46.36 97.81 -40.07
C ARG A 13 46.74 96.58 -39.27
N GLN A 14 47.52 96.73 -38.19
CA GLN A 14 47.82 95.64 -37.25
C GLN A 14 46.54 95.09 -36.59
N SER A 15 45.62 95.96 -36.19
CA SER A 15 44.33 95.54 -35.62
C SER A 15 43.47 94.77 -36.62
N SER A 16 43.46 95.19 -37.89
CA SER A 16 42.77 94.49 -38.98
C SER A 16 43.37 93.11 -39.26
N GLU A 17 44.71 93.02 -39.31
CA GLU A 17 45.42 91.76 -39.50
C GLU A 17 45.19 90.80 -38.32
N ALA A 18 45.21 91.31 -37.08
CA ALA A 18 44.86 90.53 -35.89
C ALA A 18 43.41 90.03 -35.91
N LEU A 19 42.46 90.86 -36.34
CA LEU A 19 41.05 90.47 -36.51
C LEU A 19 40.86 89.38 -37.58
N GLN A 20 41.59 89.46 -38.69
CA GLN A 20 41.56 88.42 -39.73
C GLN A 20 42.13 87.09 -39.24
N ASP A 21 43.25 87.11 -38.51
CA ASP A 21 43.83 85.91 -37.90
C ASP A 21 42.88 85.29 -36.88
N LEU A 22 42.25 86.11 -36.04
CA LEU A 22 41.27 85.66 -35.03
C LEU A 22 40.03 85.05 -35.69
N ARG A 23 39.55 85.63 -36.79
CA ARG A 23 38.45 85.08 -37.58
C ARG A 23 38.81 83.75 -38.22
N SER A 24 39.99 83.64 -38.82
CA SER A 24 40.50 82.39 -39.41
C SER A 24 40.61 81.28 -38.36
N LYS A 25 41.11 81.60 -37.15
CA LYS A 25 41.15 80.67 -36.02
C LYS A 25 39.76 80.26 -35.54
N TYR A 26 38.81 81.19 -35.49
CA TYR A 26 37.44 80.93 -35.08
C TYR A 26 36.71 80.03 -36.10
N ASP A 27 36.82 80.33 -37.39
CA ASP A 27 36.24 79.53 -38.47
C ASP A 27 36.84 78.12 -38.49
N GLY A 28 38.16 77.99 -38.28
CA GLY A 28 38.83 76.69 -38.13
C GLY A 28 38.39 75.91 -36.89
N ALA A 29 38.08 76.59 -35.78
CA ALA A 29 37.56 75.95 -34.58
C ALA A 29 36.11 75.47 -34.76
N LEU A 30 35.26 76.27 -35.42
CA LEU A 30 33.89 75.89 -35.78
C LEU A 30 33.86 74.64 -36.66
N LEU A 31 34.76 74.57 -37.64
CA LEU A 31 34.85 73.44 -38.56
C LEU A 31 35.23 72.15 -37.82
N LYS A 32 36.22 72.22 -36.91
CA LYS A 32 36.59 71.09 -36.04
C LYS A 32 35.47 70.65 -35.11
N ILE A 33 34.68 71.60 -34.58
CA ILE A 33 33.52 71.28 -33.73
C ILE A 33 32.43 70.57 -34.56
N ALA A 34 32.18 71.02 -35.78
CA ALA A 34 31.21 70.39 -36.68
C ALA A 34 31.62 68.95 -37.04
N GLU A 35 32.90 68.75 -37.39
CA GLU A 35 33.45 67.42 -37.67
C GLU A 35 33.38 66.48 -36.45
N ALA A 36 33.74 66.99 -35.25
CA ALA A 36 33.66 66.22 -34.02
C ALA A 36 32.22 65.85 -33.65
N ASN A 37 31.26 66.76 -33.85
CA ASN A 37 29.84 66.50 -33.60
C ASN A 37 29.28 65.44 -34.55
N GLU A 38 29.62 65.50 -35.83
CA GLU A 38 29.12 64.51 -36.79
C GLU A 38 29.77 63.12 -36.55
N ALA A 39 31.05 63.07 -36.18
CA ALA A 39 31.69 61.83 -35.75
C ALA A 39 31.02 61.24 -34.50
N CYS A 40 30.74 62.06 -33.48
CA CYS A 40 30.09 61.63 -32.24
C CYS A 40 28.66 61.11 -32.49
N LYS A 41 27.91 61.78 -33.37
CA LYS A 41 26.57 61.37 -33.79
C LYS A 41 26.59 60.02 -34.52
N ASN A 42 27.55 59.81 -35.41
CA ASN A 42 27.70 58.54 -36.12
C ASN A 42 28.08 57.39 -35.17
N GLU A 43 28.98 57.64 -34.22
CA GLU A 43 29.33 56.64 -33.19
C GLU A 43 28.13 56.29 -32.30
N LEU A 44 27.32 57.30 -31.92
CA LEU A 44 26.13 57.11 -31.11
C LEU A 44 25.08 56.23 -31.83
N GLU A 45 24.80 56.50 -33.11
CA GLU A 45 23.87 55.68 -33.89
C GLU A 45 24.39 54.26 -34.14
N SER A 46 25.71 54.08 -34.33
CA SER A 46 26.32 52.75 -34.41
C SER A 46 26.10 51.96 -33.13
N LYS A 47 26.44 52.54 -31.96
CA LYS A 47 26.26 51.86 -30.66
C LYS A 47 24.81 51.58 -30.33
N LYS A 48 23.89 52.48 -30.71
CA LYS A 48 22.45 52.27 -30.56
C LYS A 48 21.97 51.08 -31.39
N THR A 49 22.47 50.93 -32.61
CA THR A 49 22.14 49.80 -33.50
C THR A 49 22.64 48.49 -32.91
N GLU A 50 23.92 48.43 -32.49
CA GLU A 50 24.50 47.25 -31.83
C GLU A 50 23.73 46.84 -30.56
N ALA A 51 23.32 47.81 -29.73
CA ALA A 51 22.54 47.55 -28.52
C ALA A 51 21.14 47.00 -28.82
N LEU A 52 20.49 47.47 -29.89
CA LEU A 52 19.18 46.98 -30.34
C LEU A 52 19.26 45.54 -30.84
N GLU A 53 20.28 45.21 -31.64
CA GLU A 53 20.51 43.86 -32.13
C GLU A 53 20.78 42.88 -30.98
N ALA A 54 21.60 43.28 -30.00
CA ALA A 54 21.86 42.48 -28.80
C ALA A 54 20.59 42.24 -27.96
N LEU A 55 19.70 43.25 -27.85
CA LEU A 55 18.43 43.14 -27.14
C LEU A 55 17.49 42.13 -27.81
N GLU A 56 17.33 42.20 -29.13
CA GLU A 56 16.45 41.29 -29.88
C GLU A 56 16.98 39.84 -29.85
N ALA A 57 18.31 39.66 -29.93
CA ALA A 57 18.92 38.34 -29.76
C ALA A 57 18.62 37.75 -28.36
N SER A 58 18.78 38.54 -27.31
CA SER A 58 18.49 38.12 -25.93
C SER A 58 17.01 37.78 -25.71
N LYS A 59 16.10 38.57 -26.28
CA LYS A 59 14.65 38.35 -26.22
C LYS A 59 14.24 37.04 -26.91
N SER A 60 14.83 36.76 -28.08
CA SER A 60 14.62 35.50 -28.79
C SER A 60 15.09 34.30 -27.97
N GLU A 61 16.29 34.38 -27.37
CA GLU A 61 16.83 33.31 -26.51
C GLU A 61 15.97 33.07 -25.26
N GLN A 62 15.48 34.14 -24.62
CA GLN A 62 14.55 34.02 -23.49
C GLN A 62 13.21 33.42 -23.89
N GLY A 63 12.67 33.77 -25.07
CA GLY A 63 11.44 33.19 -25.61
C GLY A 63 11.54 31.66 -25.78
N ILE A 64 12.67 31.16 -26.27
CA ILE A 64 12.93 29.71 -26.37
C ILE A 64 12.95 29.05 -24.98
N LYS A 65 13.59 29.67 -23.98
CA LYS A 65 13.62 29.16 -22.60
C LYS A 65 12.23 29.11 -21.95
N ILE A 66 11.41 30.15 -22.17
CA ILE A 66 10.03 30.20 -21.67
C ILE A 66 9.19 29.10 -22.31
N ALA A 67 9.24 28.95 -23.64
CA ALA A 67 8.50 27.89 -24.33
C ALA A 67 8.90 26.49 -23.85
N ALA A 68 10.19 26.25 -23.59
CA ALA A 68 10.66 24.98 -23.03
C ALA A 68 10.14 24.74 -21.60
N LEU A 69 10.05 25.78 -20.76
CA LEU A 69 9.48 25.69 -19.41
C LEU A 69 7.96 25.44 -19.44
N GLU A 70 7.23 26.13 -20.34
CA GLU A 70 5.79 25.91 -20.53
C GLU A 70 5.50 24.48 -21.01
N GLY A 71 6.30 23.94 -21.93
CA GLY A 71 6.22 22.55 -22.37
C GLY A 71 6.40 21.57 -21.22
N LYS A 72 7.45 21.75 -20.39
CA LYS A 72 7.65 20.94 -19.17
C LYS A 72 6.50 21.10 -18.19
N MET A 73 5.93 22.30 -18.04
CA MET A 73 4.80 22.53 -17.14
C MET A 73 3.53 21.81 -17.63
N GLN A 74 3.28 21.74 -18.94
CA GLN A 74 2.16 20.98 -19.50
C GLN A 74 2.36 19.46 -19.36
N GLU A 75 3.59 18.97 -19.61
CA GLU A 75 3.97 17.57 -19.35
C GLU A 75 3.78 17.20 -17.87
N LEU A 76 4.17 18.09 -16.96
CA LEU A 76 3.91 17.89 -15.53
C LEU A 76 2.40 17.90 -15.26
N LYS A 77 1.64 18.88 -15.75
CA LYS A 77 0.18 18.94 -15.53
C LYS A 77 -0.54 17.68 -16.02
N SER A 78 -0.16 17.12 -17.18
CA SER A 78 -0.74 15.88 -17.68
C SER A 78 -0.35 14.64 -16.87
N ARG A 79 0.81 14.67 -16.18
CA ARG A 79 1.23 13.61 -15.25
C ARG A 79 0.67 13.77 -13.83
N PHE A 80 0.34 14.98 -13.40
CA PHE A 80 0.11 15.32 -11.98
C PHE A 80 -1.31 15.80 -11.64
N ILE A 81 -2.22 15.97 -12.60
CA ILE A 81 -3.60 16.40 -12.32
C ILE A 81 -4.60 15.30 -12.70
N THR A 82 -4.96 14.50 -11.69
CA THR A 82 -6.29 13.91 -11.57
C THR A 82 -7.01 14.60 -10.41
N ASP A 83 -8.34 14.53 -10.35
CA ASP A 83 -9.23 15.32 -9.47
C ASP A 83 -8.91 15.33 -7.95
N ASP A 84 -7.92 14.55 -7.48
CA ASP A 84 -7.57 14.32 -6.07
C ASP A 84 -6.13 14.70 -5.64
N ASN A 85 -5.34 15.45 -6.44
CA ASN A 85 -3.92 15.76 -6.13
C ASN A 85 -3.05 14.51 -5.85
N GLN A 86 -3.29 13.42 -6.58
CA GLN A 86 -2.54 12.18 -6.47
C GLN A 86 -1.45 12.08 -7.52
N ILE A 87 -0.28 11.58 -7.12
CA ILE A 87 0.80 11.25 -8.06
C ILE A 87 0.58 9.81 -8.50
N LEU A 88 0.28 9.59 -9.78
CA LEU A 88 0.09 8.26 -10.33
C LEU A 88 1.41 7.73 -10.91
N ILE A 89 1.84 6.56 -10.43
CA ILE A 89 2.95 5.79 -10.98
C ILE A 89 2.37 4.49 -11.50
N LYS A 90 2.52 4.23 -12.80
CA LYS A 90 2.06 2.99 -13.43
C LYS A 90 3.18 1.96 -13.44
N VAL A 91 2.87 0.74 -13.03
CA VAL A 91 3.80 -0.40 -13.09
C VAL A 91 3.26 -1.43 -14.06
N GLY A 92 4.04 -1.75 -15.09
CA GLY A 92 3.58 -2.59 -16.19
C GLY A 92 4.67 -2.89 -17.21
N ASN A 93 4.29 -3.50 -18.32
CA ASN A 93 5.23 -4.00 -19.34
C ASN A 93 5.47 -3.01 -20.49
N ASN A 94 4.75 -1.88 -20.53
CA ASN A 94 4.69 -0.98 -21.67
C ASN A 94 5.48 0.31 -21.39
N ALA A 95 6.81 0.23 -21.48
CA ALA A 95 7.71 1.36 -21.21
C ALA A 95 7.42 2.58 -22.12
N ASP A 96 6.98 2.34 -23.36
CA ASP A 96 6.62 3.39 -24.32
C ASP A 96 5.40 4.22 -23.87
N GLU A 97 4.56 3.68 -22.97
CA GLU A 97 3.42 4.37 -22.36
C GLU A 97 3.76 4.99 -20.99
N GLY A 98 5.04 5.01 -20.61
CA GLY A 98 5.53 5.58 -19.35
C GLY A 98 5.34 4.67 -18.14
N GLU A 99 5.17 3.36 -18.34
CA GLU A 99 5.11 2.36 -17.28
C GLU A 99 6.50 1.99 -16.76
N ILE A 100 6.60 1.73 -15.46
CA ILE A 100 7.81 1.23 -14.80
C ILE A 100 7.72 -0.29 -14.72
N ALA A 101 8.74 -1.00 -15.19
CA ALA A 101 8.72 -2.48 -15.24
C ALA A 101 8.83 -3.14 -13.85
N SER A 102 9.41 -2.44 -12.87
CA SER A 102 9.66 -2.94 -11.51
C SER A 102 8.84 -2.19 -10.46
N LEU A 103 8.16 -2.94 -9.60
CA LEU A 103 7.46 -2.40 -8.44
C LEU A 103 8.46 -1.82 -7.42
N LYS A 104 9.64 -2.42 -7.27
CA LYS A 104 10.72 -1.87 -6.44
C LYS A 104 11.18 -0.49 -6.93
N GLU A 105 11.35 -0.32 -8.24
CA GLU A 105 11.69 0.98 -8.83
C GLU A 105 10.57 2.01 -8.64
N ALA A 106 9.32 1.61 -8.83
CA ALA A 106 8.17 2.46 -8.59
C ALA A 106 8.06 2.90 -7.12
N LEU A 107 8.32 2.02 -6.15
CA LEU A 107 8.37 2.35 -4.73
C LEU A 107 9.50 3.34 -4.42
N ASN A 108 10.69 3.13 -4.98
CA ASN A 108 11.82 4.06 -4.82
C ASN A 108 11.53 5.42 -5.44
N LEU A 109 10.84 5.47 -6.58
CA LEU A 109 10.39 6.72 -7.19
C LEU A 109 9.34 7.41 -6.32
N ALA A 110 8.35 6.66 -5.84
CA ALA A 110 7.28 7.16 -4.97
C ALA A 110 7.84 7.82 -3.69
N LEU A 111 8.88 7.23 -3.10
CA LEU A 111 9.56 7.77 -1.93
C LEU A 111 10.16 9.17 -2.15
N LYS A 112 10.54 9.53 -3.39
CA LYS A 112 11.02 10.89 -3.71
C LYS A 112 9.94 11.94 -3.59
N TYR A 113 8.68 11.51 -3.73
CA TYR A 113 7.51 12.34 -3.57
C TYR A 113 6.91 12.25 -2.17
N SER A 114 7.64 11.66 -1.21
CA SER A 114 7.26 11.64 0.19
C SER A 114 6.98 13.08 0.63
N PRO A 115 5.71 13.38 0.94
CA PRO A 115 5.33 14.76 1.04
C PRO A 115 5.87 15.29 2.38
N SER A 116 6.61 16.40 2.33
CA SER A 116 6.99 17.18 3.51
C SER A 116 5.75 17.89 4.05
N ILE A 117 4.75 17.13 4.49
CA ILE A 117 3.46 17.68 4.92
C ILE A 117 3.61 18.23 6.35
N PRO A 118 3.36 19.54 6.57
CA PRO A 118 3.16 20.05 7.92
C PRO A 118 1.99 19.31 8.59
N GLN A 119 2.09 19.00 9.88
CA GLN A 119 1.07 18.23 10.63
C GLN A 119 -0.38 18.73 10.49
N SER A 120 -0.61 19.95 9.96
CA SER A 120 -1.90 20.60 9.77
C SER A 120 -2.67 20.23 8.51
N VAL A 121 -2.07 19.56 7.51
CA VAL A 121 -2.80 19.15 6.29
C VAL A 121 -3.16 17.66 6.37
N THR A 122 -4.45 17.37 6.24
CA THR A 122 -4.99 16.00 6.29
C THR A 122 -4.30 15.10 5.26
N ARG A 123 -3.77 13.96 5.71
CA ARG A 123 -3.04 12.92 4.93
C ARG A 123 -3.81 12.33 3.74
N GLU A 124 -5.05 12.74 3.50
CA GLU A 124 -5.91 12.21 2.44
C GLU A 124 -5.64 12.83 1.07
N LYS A 125 -5.09 14.05 0.99
CA LYS A 125 -5.00 14.81 -0.26
C LYS A 125 -3.63 14.83 -0.96
N ASN A 126 -2.62 14.16 -0.39
CA ASN A 126 -1.27 14.11 -0.93
C ASN A 126 -0.76 12.66 -0.85
N ARG A 127 -1.26 11.80 -1.74
CA ARG A 127 -0.85 10.39 -1.80
C ARG A 127 -0.24 10.06 -3.14
N VAL A 128 0.75 9.16 -3.12
CA VAL A 128 1.30 8.57 -4.34
C VAL A 128 0.57 7.26 -4.56
N VAL A 129 -0.06 7.10 -5.71
CA VAL A 129 -0.73 5.87 -6.11
C VAL A 129 0.20 5.12 -7.05
N ILE A 130 0.55 3.89 -6.68
CA ILE A 130 1.20 2.95 -7.58
C ILE A 130 0.11 2.03 -8.11
N GLU A 131 -0.16 2.12 -9.40
CA GLU A 131 -1.17 1.32 -10.10
C GLU A 131 -0.51 0.23 -10.94
N LEU A 132 -0.69 -1.02 -10.53
CA LEU A 132 -0.26 -2.19 -11.29
C LEU A 132 -1.18 -2.39 -12.50
N GLN A 133 -0.59 -2.47 -13.69
CA GLN A 133 -1.28 -2.63 -14.96
C GLN A 133 -1.61 -4.11 -15.24
N GLU A 134 -2.62 -4.33 -16.08
CA GLU A 134 -3.04 -5.67 -16.47
C GLU A 134 -1.93 -6.42 -17.22
N GLY A 135 -1.84 -7.73 -17.00
CA GLY A 135 -0.84 -8.58 -17.65
C GLY A 135 0.60 -8.39 -17.12
N TRP A 136 0.83 -7.45 -16.20
CA TRP A 136 2.10 -7.37 -15.49
C TRP A 136 2.31 -8.59 -14.58
N GLU A 137 3.57 -8.98 -14.45
CA GLU A 137 3.98 -10.11 -13.64
C GLU A 137 4.90 -9.65 -12.51
N TRP A 138 4.57 -10.06 -11.29
CA TRP A 138 5.40 -9.83 -10.14
C TRP A 138 6.48 -10.91 -10.00
N VAL A 139 7.63 -10.64 -10.62
CA VAL A 139 8.80 -11.52 -10.59
C VAL A 139 9.66 -11.26 -9.36
N GLU A 140 10.01 -10.02 -9.06
CA GLU A 140 10.97 -9.68 -7.99
C GLU A 140 10.43 -9.86 -6.57
N ALA A 141 11.33 -10.04 -5.60
CA ALA A 141 11.01 -9.91 -4.18
C ALA A 141 11.26 -8.48 -3.69
N ILE A 142 10.43 -8.01 -2.76
CA ILE A 142 10.52 -6.67 -2.19
C ILE A 142 10.71 -6.77 -0.69
N GLY A 143 11.84 -6.28 -0.20
CA GLY A 143 12.10 -6.08 1.22
C GLY A 143 12.14 -4.59 1.55
N LEU A 144 11.32 -4.18 2.52
CA LEU A 144 11.21 -2.80 3.00
C LEU A 144 11.65 -2.77 4.46
N TYR A 145 12.65 -1.93 4.76
CA TYR A 145 13.30 -1.87 6.07
C TYR A 145 13.30 -0.44 6.58
N HIS A 146 12.61 -0.19 7.70
CA HIS A 146 12.53 1.13 8.32
C HIS A 146 11.95 2.22 7.40
N ILE A 147 10.96 1.88 6.56
CA ILE A 147 10.38 2.79 5.58
C ILE A 147 8.91 3.08 5.89
N ASP A 148 8.56 4.35 6.04
CA ASP A 148 7.16 4.78 6.17
C ASP A 148 6.54 5.07 4.78
N LEU A 149 5.88 4.07 4.21
CA LEU A 149 5.10 4.20 2.96
C LEU A 149 3.62 4.48 3.23
N SER A 150 3.25 5.04 4.38
CA SER A 150 1.82 5.32 4.69
C SER A 150 1.17 6.34 3.75
N HIS A 151 1.96 7.13 3.03
CA HIS A 151 1.51 8.07 2.00
C HIS A 151 1.40 7.43 0.61
N ILE A 152 1.85 6.18 0.45
CA ILE A 152 1.79 5.42 -0.81
C ILE A 152 0.64 4.44 -0.73
N ILE A 153 -0.16 4.40 -1.80
CA ILE A 153 -1.22 3.43 -1.99
C ILE A 153 -0.81 2.49 -3.12
N LEU A 154 -0.74 1.20 -2.83
CA LEU A 154 -0.68 0.16 -3.85
C LEU A 154 -2.09 -0.21 -4.29
N THR A 155 -2.33 -0.18 -5.60
CA THR A 155 -3.57 -0.63 -6.21
C THR A 155 -3.28 -1.32 -7.53
N GLN A 156 -4.27 -2.03 -8.06
CA GLN A 156 -4.25 -2.54 -9.43
C GLN A 156 -5.36 -1.89 -10.25
N LYS A 157 -5.10 -1.74 -11.56
CA LYS A 157 -6.01 -1.12 -12.52
C LYS A 157 -7.33 -1.85 -12.65
N ASN A 158 -7.26 -3.18 -12.75
CA ASN A 158 -8.43 -4.05 -12.88
C ASN A 158 -8.34 -5.17 -11.85
N PHE A 159 -9.31 -5.19 -10.93
CA PHE A 159 -9.24 -6.10 -9.79
C PHE A 159 -9.58 -7.56 -10.13
N ASP A 160 -10.35 -7.76 -11.20
CA ASP A 160 -10.82 -9.08 -11.59
C ASP A 160 -9.75 -9.87 -12.37
N VAL A 161 -8.75 -9.18 -12.91
CA VAL A 161 -7.59 -9.79 -13.58
C VAL A 161 -6.45 -9.92 -12.56
N PRO A 162 -6.02 -11.14 -12.19
CA PRO A 162 -4.95 -11.31 -11.22
C PRO A 162 -3.60 -10.87 -11.78
N ILE A 163 -2.78 -10.28 -10.91
CA ILE A 163 -1.34 -10.14 -11.13
C ILE A 163 -0.67 -11.47 -10.81
N MET A 164 0.03 -12.03 -11.80
CA MET A 164 0.73 -13.31 -11.63
C MET A 164 2.00 -13.11 -10.81
N CYS A 165 2.21 -13.94 -9.79
CA CYS A 165 3.38 -13.90 -8.91
C CYS A 165 4.25 -15.14 -9.10
N ASP A 166 5.53 -14.92 -9.37
CA ASP A 166 6.49 -16.02 -9.52
C ASP A 166 7.13 -16.42 -8.18
N PHE A 167 6.71 -17.54 -7.60
CA PHE A 167 7.23 -18.07 -6.33
C PHE A 167 8.53 -18.88 -6.47
N SER A 168 9.31 -18.65 -7.54
CA SER A 168 10.68 -19.18 -7.64
C SER A 168 11.54 -18.67 -6.48
N ARG A 169 12.38 -19.54 -5.91
CA ARG A 169 13.14 -19.23 -4.68
C ARG A 169 14.04 -18.01 -4.83
N GLU A 170 14.65 -17.85 -6.00
CA GLU A 170 15.45 -16.70 -6.42
C GLU A 170 14.67 -15.39 -6.51
N ASN A 171 13.35 -15.50 -6.66
CA ASN A 171 12.38 -14.43 -6.83
C ASN A 171 11.58 -14.15 -5.54
N MET A 172 12.06 -14.68 -4.42
CA MET A 172 11.49 -14.52 -3.09
C MET A 172 12.55 -14.02 -2.12
N HIS A 173 12.12 -13.18 -1.18
CA HIS A 173 12.95 -12.74 -0.08
C HIS A 173 13.08 -13.90 0.92
N SER A 174 14.31 -14.22 1.31
CA SER A 174 14.61 -15.29 2.26
C SER A 174 15.07 -14.71 3.58
N ASP A 175 14.30 -14.90 4.65
CA ASP A 175 14.67 -14.56 6.02
C ASP A 175 14.33 -15.70 6.98
N ASN A 176 15.29 -16.18 7.78
CA ASN A 176 15.08 -17.24 8.79
C ASN A 176 14.30 -18.49 8.31
N GLY A 177 14.47 -18.89 7.04
CA GLY A 177 13.76 -20.04 6.45
C GLY A 177 12.35 -19.73 5.94
N LEU A 178 11.92 -18.45 6.00
CA LEU A 178 10.72 -17.91 5.37
C LEU A 178 11.05 -17.45 3.96
N LEU A 179 10.19 -17.78 3.00
CA LEU A 179 10.20 -17.17 1.69
C LEU A 179 9.00 -16.22 1.56
N VAL A 180 9.23 -14.99 1.12
CA VAL A 180 8.15 -14.00 0.98
C VAL A 180 8.28 -13.08 -0.24
N LYS A 181 7.14 -12.66 -0.81
CA LYS A 181 7.08 -11.66 -1.89
C LYS A 181 7.27 -10.22 -1.41
N LEU A 182 6.53 -9.83 -0.38
CA LEU A 182 6.61 -8.53 0.26
C LEU A 182 7.00 -8.68 1.74
N TYR A 183 8.26 -8.37 2.05
CA TYR A 183 8.81 -8.36 3.40
C TYR A 183 8.80 -6.93 3.95
N LEU A 184 8.25 -6.74 5.15
CA LEU A 184 8.15 -5.47 5.85
C LEU A 184 8.80 -5.58 7.22
N ASP A 185 9.80 -4.75 7.47
CA ASP A 185 10.47 -4.62 8.75
C ASP A 185 10.38 -3.17 9.21
N ASN A 186 9.72 -2.95 10.35
CA ASN A 186 9.43 -1.64 10.92
C ASN A 186 8.98 -0.63 9.84
N SER A 187 8.09 -1.09 8.97
CA SER A 187 7.67 -0.37 7.77
C SER A 187 6.14 -0.30 7.70
N LYS A 188 5.62 0.71 6.99
CA LYS A 188 4.16 0.88 6.85
C LYS A 188 3.77 0.86 5.39
N ILE A 189 2.68 0.18 5.05
CA ILE A 189 2.18 0.15 3.67
C ILE A 189 0.65 0.17 3.64
N SER A 190 0.09 0.81 2.60
CA SER A 190 -1.34 0.80 2.32
C SER A 190 -1.63 0.10 1.00
N ILE A 191 -2.51 -0.89 1.04
CA ILE A 191 -2.99 -1.65 -0.11
C ILE A 191 -4.48 -1.33 -0.27
N LYS A 192 -4.85 -0.68 -1.37
CA LYS A 192 -6.24 -0.39 -1.69
C LYS A 192 -6.91 -1.63 -2.26
N LYS A 193 -6.44 -2.09 -3.42
CA LYS A 193 -7.04 -3.19 -4.16
C LYS A 193 -5.96 -4.00 -4.85
N LEU A 194 -5.81 -5.26 -4.46
CA LEU A 194 -4.79 -6.13 -5.04
C LEU A 194 -5.27 -7.59 -5.11
N HIS A 195 -5.05 -8.24 -6.26
CA HIS A 195 -5.41 -9.62 -6.54
C HIS A 195 -4.16 -10.32 -7.07
N LEU A 196 -3.52 -11.06 -6.20
CA LEU A 196 -2.28 -11.76 -6.50
C LEU A 196 -2.56 -13.24 -6.72
N LYS A 197 -2.04 -13.79 -7.81
CA LYS A 197 -2.19 -15.21 -8.12
C LYS A 197 -0.84 -15.86 -8.32
N ALA A 198 -0.57 -16.95 -7.62
CA ALA A 198 0.64 -17.72 -7.81
C ALA A 198 0.67 -18.34 -9.21
N LYS A 199 1.83 -18.25 -9.86
CA LYS A 199 2.08 -19.02 -11.08
C LYS A 199 2.07 -20.52 -10.80
N ALA A 200 1.59 -21.29 -11.78
CA ALA A 200 1.63 -22.74 -11.73
C ALA A 200 3.07 -23.21 -11.58
N LYS A 201 3.39 -23.82 -10.43
CA LYS A 201 4.73 -24.32 -10.14
C LYS A 201 4.65 -25.48 -9.17
N GLU A 202 5.46 -26.50 -9.44
CA GLU A 202 5.71 -27.58 -8.51
C GLU A 202 6.75 -27.10 -7.48
N LEU A 203 6.38 -27.03 -6.20
CA LEU A 203 7.26 -26.54 -5.13
C LEU A 203 8.28 -27.61 -4.68
N THR A 204 8.95 -28.29 -5.61
CA THR A 204 9.88 -29.41 -5.31
C THR A 204 11.19 -28.96 -4.67
N GLN A 205 11.59 -27.70 -4.87
CA GLN A 205 12.87 -27.15 -4.40
C GLN A 205 12.71 -26.17 -3.23
N ASN A 206 11.48 -25.90 -2.82
CA ASN A 206 11.15 -25.00 -1.71
C ASN A 206 10.95 -25.82 -0.43
N ALA A 207 12.03 -26.47 0.05
CA ALA A 207 12.08 -27.06 1.39
C ALA A 207 12.16 -25.98 2.48
N CYS A 208 11.26 -25.00 2.42
CA CYS A 208 11.11 -23.91 3.36
C CYS A 208 9.77 -24.05 4.06
N TRP A 209 9.74 -23.63 5.32
CA TRP A 209 8.60 -23.90 6.17
C TRP A 209 7.40 -23.01 5.84
N PHE A 210 7.59 -21.87 5.14
CA PHE A 210 6.54 -20.90 4.83
C PHE A 210 6.77 -20.15 3.50
N ASN A 211 5.81 -20.20 2.57
CA ASN A 211 5.70 -19.31 1.42
C ASN A 211 4.61 -18.27 1.67
N ASN A 212 5.00 -17.00 1.80
CA ASN A 212 4.08 -15.90 2.11
C ASN A 212 3.99 -14.90 0.95
N TYR A 213 2.82 -14.31 0.75
CA TYR A 213 2.73 -13.10 -0.08
C TYR A 213 3.25 -11.89 0.70
N ILE A 214 2.84 -11.76 1.97
CA ILE A 214 3.19 -10.64 2.84
C ILE A 214 3.70 -11.17 4.17
N TYR A 215 4.85 -10.67 4.60
CA TYR A 215 5.39 -10.86 5.94
C TYR A 215 5.71 -9.51 6.55
N SER A 216 5.14 -9.20 7.72
CA SER A 216 5.41 -7.93 8.41
C SER A 216 5.86 -8.13 9.85
N ARG A 217 6.96 -7.50 10.24
CA ARG A 217 7.55 -7.65 11.58
C ARG A 217 8.02 -6.34 12.18
N PHE A 218 8.42 -6.39 13.45
CA PHE A 218 9.03 -5.31 14.22
C PHE A 218 8.24 -4.00 14.18
N GLY A 219 6.97 -4.06 14.58
CA GLY A 219 6.11 -2.88 14.64
C GLY A 219 5.64 -2.35 13.28
N SER A 220 5.75 -3.15 12.22
CA SER A 220 5.22 -2.81 10.89
C SER A 220 3.71 -2.60 10.92
N VAL A 221 3.18 -1.84 9.96
CA VAL A 221 1.73 -1.62 9.84
C VAL A 221 1.26 -1.87 8.42
N VAL A 222 0.31 -2.77 8.27
CA VAL A 222 -0.29 -3.12 6.98
C VAL A 222 -1.76 -2.71 6.97
N PHE A 223 -2.10 -1.76 6.10
CA PHE A 223 -3.47 -1.33 5.85
C PHE A 223 -3.98 -1.96 4.55
N ILE A 224 -5.13 -2.62 4.60
CA ILE A 224 -5.74 -3.32 3.46
C ILE A 224 -7.21 -2.90 3.34
N GLU A 225 -7.61 -2.35 2.20
CA GLU A 225 -9.03 -2.22 1.86
C GLU A 225 -9.54 -3.53 1.26
N HIS A 226 -8.91 -4.05 0.20
CA HIS A 226 -9.26 -5.34 -0.38
C HIS A 226 -8.04 -6.07 -0.96
N LEU A 227 -7.70 -7.21 -0.36
CA LEU A 227 -6.65 -8.10 -0.83
C LEU A 227 -7.22 -9.48 -1.16
N LYS A 228 -6.91 -9.98 -2.36
CA LYS A 228 -7.24 -11.33 -2.81
C LYS A 228 -5.95 -12.07 -3.16
N LEU A 229 -5.76 -13.25 -2.57
CA LEU A 229 -4.56 -14.06 -2.72
C LEU A 229 -5.00 -15.44 -3.22
N ASP A 230 -4.52 -15.84 -4.39
CA ASP A 230 -4.94 -17.05 -5.07
C ASP A 230 -3.74 -17.95 -5.33
N SER A 231 -3.65 -19.05 -4.60
CA SER A 231 -2.61 -20.07 -4.76
C SER A 231 -3.09 -21.29 -5.54
N SER A 232 -4.30 -21.28 -6.11
CA SER A 232 -4.96 -22.45 -6.71
C SER A 232 -4.14 -23.21 -7.77
N LEU A 233 -3.11 -22.58 -8.35
CA LEU A 233 -2.23 -23.19 -9.34
C LEU A 233 -0.96 -23.85 -8.76
N LEU A 234 -0.69 -23.69 -7.47
CA LEU A 234 0.46 -24.33 -6.82
C LEU A 234 0.24 -25.85 -6.70
N THR A 235 1.30 -26.61 -6.95
CA THR A 235 1.32 -28.08 -6.82
C THR A 235 2.51 -28.53 -5.98
N THR A 236 2.38 -29.67 -5.29
CA THR A 236 3.44 -30.28 -4.48
C THR A 236 3.38 -31.80 -4.67
N ALA A 237 4.51 -32.44 -4.96
CA ALA A 237 4.57 -33.90 -5.05
C ALA A 237 5.06 -34.58 -3.76
N ASN A 238 5.73 -33.86 -2.83
CA ASN A 238 6.50 -34.52 -1.75
C ASN A 238 6.69 -33.73 -0.44
N CYS A 239 6.13 -32.55 -0.24
CA CYS A 239 6.25 -31.85 1.04
C CYS A 239 4.99 -32.04 1.89
N GLY A 240 4.94 -33.15 2.65
CA GLY A 240 3.91 -33.38 3.68
C GLY A 240 3.91 -32.35 4.83
N GLN A 241 4.62 -31.23 4.69
CA GLN A 241 4.90 -30.21 5.71
C GLN A 241 5.12 -28.79 5.15
N ALA A 242 4.71 -28.45 3.92
CA ALA A 242 4.70 -27.04 3.52
C ALA A 242 3.58 -26.31 4.28
N GLY A 243 3.94 -25.65 5.39
CA GLY A 243 3.04 -24.88 6.23
C GLY A 243 2.95 -23.46 5.70
N ASP A 244 1.99 -23.16 4.85
CA ASP A 244 1.98 -21.84 4.22
C ASP A 244 1.07 -20.89 5.00
N TYR A 245 1.53 -19.68 5.27
CA TYR A 245 0.64 -18.59 5.63
C TYR A 245 0.61 -17.62 4.45
N THR A 246 -0.56 -17.27 3.96
CA THR A 246 -0.66 -16.36 2.82
C THR A 246 -0.25 -14.94 3.24
N ILE A 247 -0.52 -14.62 4.51
CA ILE A 247 -0.07 -13.41 5.21
C ILE A 247 0.42 -13.85 6.60
N PHE A 248 1.60 -13.37 6.99
CA PHE A 248 2.15 -13.53 8.33
C PHE A 248 2.51 -12.16 8.88
N THR A 249 2.10 -11.86 10.11
CA THR A 249 2.46 -10.61 10.78
C THR A 249 2.91 -10.91 12.20
N ASP A 250 3.98 -10.29 12.69
CA ASP A 250 4.50 -10.51 14.04
C ASP A 250 5.24 -9.34 14.70
N ASP A 251 5.86 -9.59 15.86
CA ASP A 251 6.78 -8.70 16.56
C ASP A 251 6.18 -7.29 16.78
N GLY A 252 4.98 -7.24 17.36
CA GLY A 252 4.29 -5.99 17.69
C GLY A 252 3.70 -5.24 16.50
N SER A 253 3.70 -5.83 15.30
CA SER A 253 3.07 -5.27 14.10
C SER A 253 1.56 -5.06 14.26
N GLN A 254 0.95 -4.37 13.29
CA GLN A 254 -0.49 -4.17 13.22
C GLN A 254 -1.01 -4.52 11.83
N LEU A 255 -2.11 -5.26 11.81
CA LEU A 255 -2.87 -5.54 10.61
C LEU A 255 -4.26 -4.90 10.71
N LEU A 256 -4.58 -4.03 9.75
CA LEU A 256 -5.89 -3.39 9.61
C LEU A 256 -6.42 -3.70 8.22
N ALA A 257 -7.43 -4.54 8.14
CA ALA A 257 -7.99 -5.00 6.89
C ALA A 257 -9.52 -4.88 6.86
N HIS A 258 -10.06 -4.32 5.78
CA HIS A 258 -11.48 -4.42 5.50
C HIS A 258 -11.77 -5.80 4.89
N LYS A 259 -11.16 -6.19 3.77
CA LYS A 259 -11.42 -7.51 3.17
C LYS A 259 -10.15 -8.24 2.75
N ILE A 260 -10.03 -9.51 3.19
CA ILE A 260 -9.00 -10.46 2.76
C ILE A 260 -9.68 -11.72 2.25
N GLU A 261 -9.35 -12.10 1.02
CA GLU A 261 -9.79 -13.33 0.37
C GLU A 261 -8.57 -14.20 0.07
N ILE A 262 -8.61 -15.45 0.49
CA ILE A 262 -7.57 -16.45 0.23
C ILE A 262 -8.24 -17.61 -0.51
N ILE A 263 -7.80 -17.85 -1.74
CA ILE A 263 -8.18 -19.01 -2.55
C ILE A 263 -7.01 -19.98 -2.53
N LYS A 264 -7.26 -21.15 -1.99
CA LYS A 264 -6.22 -22.13 -1.68
C LYS A 264 -5.95 -23.12 -2.79
N SER A 265 -4.70 -23.59 -2.82
CA SER A 265 -4.26 -24.74 -3.60
C SER A 265 -4.65 -26.06 -2.91
N ASN A 266 -4.59 -27.17 -3.66
CA ASN A 266 -4.69 -28.53 -3.09
C ASN A 266 -3.34 -29.04 -2.56
N ALA A 267 -2.28 -28.24 -2.68
CA ALA A 267 -0.90 -28.70 -2.51
C ALA A 267 -0.30 -28.33 -1.16
N THR A 268 -0.96 -27.47 -0.39
CA THR A 268 -0.33 -26.76 0.73
C THR A 268 -1.28 -26.64 1.93
N ASN A 269 -0.72 -26.63 3.13
CA ASN A 269 -1.44 -26.30 4.36
C ASN A 269 -1.51 -24.78 4.53
N GLU A 270 -2.20 -24.09 3.61
CA GLU A 270 -2.27 -22.63 3.66
C GLU A 270 -3.20 -22.11 4.76
N GLY A 271 -2.80 -21.03 5.40
CA GLY A 271 -3.61 -20.35 6.39
C GLY A 271 -3.36 -18.85 6.43
N PHE A 272 -3.90 -18.24 7.46
CA PHE A 272 -3.67 -16.84 7.79
C PHE A 272 -3.11 -16.77 9.22
N CYS A 273 -1.95 -16.15 9.43
CA CYS A 273 -1.41 -15.90 10.78
C CYS A 273 -1.22 -14.41 11.03
N VAL A 274 -1.72 -14.01 12.19
CA VAL A 274 -1.38 -12.76 12.85
C VAL A 274 -0.90 -13.19 14.22
N CYS A 275 0.38 -13.02 14.51
CA CYS A 275 1.03 -13.61 15.68
C CYS A 275 1.74 -12.48 16.44
N GLU A 276 1.76 -12.43 17.77
CA GLU A 276 2.44 -11.35 18.56
C GLU A 276 2.13 -9.88 18.15
N ASN A 277 1.04 -9.64 17.42
CA ASN A 277 0.71 -8.31 16.92
C ASN A 277 0.21 -7.43 18.05
N SER A 278 0.50 -6.13 17.98
CA SER A 278 -0.11 -5.16 18.88
C SER A 278 -1.63 -5.24 18.78
N ARG A 279 -2.20 -5.24 17.56
CA ARG A 279 -3.64 -5.34 17.30
C ARG A 279 -3.93 -5.97 15.94
N ALA A 280 -5.04 -6.69 15.85
CA ALA A 280 -5.60 -7.17 14.59
C ALA A 280 -7.00 -6.60 14.40
N TYR A 281 -7.24 -5.89 13.30
CA TYR A 281 -8.58 -5.46 12.89
C TYR A 281 -8.88 -6.04 11.51
N ILE A 282 -9.89 -6.90 11.40
CA ILE A 282 -10.24 -7.57 10.14
C ILE A 282 -11.76 -7.60 9.99
N GLU A 283 -12.34 -6.90 9.02
CA GLU A 283 -13.79 -6.92 8.83
C GLU A 283 -14.26 -8.21 8.13
N HIS A 284 -13.58 -8.62 7.06
CA HIS A 284 -13.93 -9.84 6.34
C HIS A 284 -12.70 -10.65 6.00
N LEU A 285 -12.59 -11.84 6.59
CA LEU A 285 -11.60 -12.86 6.25
C LEU A 285 -12.30 -14.06 5.61
N ILE A 286 -11.95 -14.36 4.37
CA ILE A 286 -12.53 -15.45 3.59
C ILE A 286 -11.41 -16.39 3.16
N LEU A 287 -11.46 -17.64 3.59
CA LEU A 287 -10.58 -18.72 3.13
C LEU A 287 -11.44 -19.72 2.38
N SER A 288 -11.07 -20.04 1.16
CA SER A 288 -11.80 -20.98 0.30
C SER A 288 -10.87 -21.92 -0.45
N GLY A 289 -11.36 -23.11 -0.78
CA GLY A 289 -10.59 -24.11 -1.53
C GLY A 289 -9.81 -25.07 -0.65
N GLY A 290 -8.91 -25.84 -1.27
CA GLY A 290 -8.16 -26.92 -0.64
C GLY A 290 -8.96 -28.22 -0.48
N ASN A 291 -8.51 -29.29 -1.14
CA ASN A 291 -8.92 -30.67 -0.91
C ASN A 291 -7.86 -31.37 -0.06
N ASN A 292 -8.28 -31.95 1.08
CA ASN A 292 -7.50 -32.76 2.02
C ASN A 292 -6.45 -32.04 2.90
N ASN A 293 -6.47 -30.70 2.98
CA ASN A 293 -5.44 -29.92 3.69
C ASN A 293 -6.00 -29.17 4.93
N TYR A 294 -5.09 -28.62 5.74
CA TYR A 294 -5.44 -27.76 6.87
C TYR A 294 -5.79 -26.35 6.39
N ASN A 295 -6.99 -25.85 6.72
CA ASN A 295 -7.40 -24.45 6.54
C ASN A 295 -7.38 -23.76 7.89
N GLY A 296 -6.26 -23.10 8.21
CA GLY A 296 -6.04 -22.49 9.52
C GLY A 296 -6.15 -20.98 9.49
N VAL A 297 -6.89 -20.42 10.43
CA VAL A 297 -6.78 -19.02 10.84
C VAL A 297 -6.18 -19.00 12.23
N VAL A 298 -5.03 -18.33 12.40
CA VAL A 298 -4.36 -18.15 13.68
C VAL A 298 -4.23 -16.66 13.93
N ILE A 299 -4.83 -16.18 15.02
CA ILE A 299 -4.75 -14.78 15.42
C ILE A 299 -4.34 -14.76 16.89
N ASN A 300 -3.04 -14.64 17.12
CA ASN A 300 -2.42 -14.44 18.42
C ASN A 300 -1.98 -12.96 18.54
N THR A 301 -2.64 -12.18 19.40
CA THR A 301 -2.38 -10.74 19.55
C THR A 301 -1.94 -10.40 20.97
N ALA A 302 -0.95 -9.52 21.07
CA ALA A 302 -0.43 -8.94 22.31
C ALA A 302 -1.40 -7.91 22.94
N SER A 303 -2.44 -7.48 22.24
CA SER A 303 -3.54 -6.71 22.82
C SER A 303 -4.90 -7.27 22.44
N SER A 304 -5.50 -6.79 21.35
CA SER A 304 -6.90 -7.09 21.01
C SER A 304 -7.07 -7.52 19.57
N ALA A 305 -8.00 -8.44 19.36
CA ALA A 305 -8.44 -8.90 18.05
C ALA A 305 -9.88 -8.42 17.81
N HIS A 306 -10.09 -7.67 16.74
CA HIS A 306 -11.40 -7.21 16.29
C HIS A 306 -11.67 -7.80 14.92
N ILE A 307 -12.57 -8.78 14.87
CA ILE A 307 -12.85 -9.53 13.66
C ILE A 307 -14.35 -9.54 13.43
N HIS A 308 -14.82 -8.98 12.32
CA HIS A 308 -16.25 -9.01 12.04
C HIS A 308 -16.63 -10.39 11.49
N ASN A 309 -16.07 -10.86 10.38
CA ASN A 309 -16.44 -12.14 9.80
C ASN A 309 -15.23 -12.99 9.44
N ILE A 310 -15.25 -14.26 9.86
CA ILE A 310 -14.37 -15.31 9.32
C ILE A 310 -15.25 -16.32 8.59
N THR A 311 -14.93 -16.59 7.33
CA THR A 311 -15.55 -17.66 6.54
C THR A 311 -14.47 -18.60 6.06
N ILE A 312 -14.59 -19.89 6.39
CA ILE A 312 -13.74 -20.96 5.87
C ILE A 312 -14.62 -21.94 5.10
N SER A 313 -14.33 -22.17 3.83
CA SER A 313 -15.01 -23.15 2.97
C SER A 313 -14.01 -24.12 2.31
N GLY A 314 -13.95 -25.36 2.80
CA GLY A 314 -13.06 -26.39 2.29
C GLY A 314 -13.76 -27.74 2.18
N ASN A 315 -13.50 -28.51 1.13
CA ASN A 315 -14.26 -29.74 0.86
C ASN A 315 -13.86 -30.89 1.82
N SER A 316 -12.58 -31.22 1.92
CA SER A 316 -12.07 -32.28 2.82
C SER A 316 -10.85 -31.72 3.57
N GLY A 317 -10.74 -31.92 4.88
CA GLY A 317 -9.57 -31.48 5.65
C GLY A 317 -9.85 -30.95 7.05
N HIS A 318 -8.83 -30.35 7.67
CA HIS A 318 -8.90 -29.79 9.01
C HIS A 318 -9.11 -28.27 8.95
N ASN A 319 -10.31 -27.80 9.25
CA ASN A 319 -10.63 -26.37 9.26
C ASN A 319 -10.54 -25.82 10.69
N GLY A 320 -9.66 -24.87 10.95
CA GLY A 320 -9.38 -24.39 12.29
C GLY A 320 -9.39 -22.87 12.38
N VAL A 321 -10.03 -22.33 13.41
CA VAL A 321 -9.82 -20.94 13.85
C VAL A 321 -9.26 -20.99 15.25
N LEU A 322 -8.08 -20.41 15.46
CA LEU A 322 -7.48 -20.17 16.76
C LEU A 322 -7.32 -18.67 16.94
N ILE A 323 -8.00 -18.10 17.93
CA ILE A 323 -7.86 -16.70 18.31
C ILE A 323 -7.41 -16.65 19.76
N ASN A 324 -6.24 -16.07 20.00
CA ASN A 324 -5.69 -15.80 21.32
C ASN A 324 -5.43 -14.29 21.44
N ALA A 325 -6.12 -13.63 22.36
CA ALA A 325 -5.93 -12.20 22.62
C ALA A 325 -5.50 -11.96 24.07
N ALA A 326 -4.36 -11.30 24.25
CA ALA A 326 -3.83 -11.00 25.58
C ALA A 326 -4.71 -10.02 26.38
N SER A 327 -5.62 -9.30 25.72
CA SER A 327 -6.63 -8.46 26.37
C SER A 327 -8.04 -8.85 25.93
N SER A 328 -8.46 -8.50 24.71
CA SER A 328 -9.85 -8.67 24.30
C SER A 328 -10.01 -9.23 22.89
N ALA A 329 -11.03 -10.06 22.71
CA ALA A 329 -11.43 -10.56 21.40
C ALA A 329 -12.88 -10.11 21.12
N TYR A 330 -13.09 -9.36 20.05
CA TYR A 330 -14.41 -9.03 19.52
C TYR A 330 -14.59 -9.76 18.21
N ILE A 331 -15.51 -10.72 18.18
CA ILE A 331 -15.76 -11.60 17.04
C ILE A 331 -17.24 -11.54 16.71
N HIS A 332 -17.62 -11.07 15.52
CA HIS A 332 -19.03 -11.09 15.15
C HIS A 332 -19.42 -12.51 14.69
N ASN A 333 -18.95 -12.97 13.54
CA ASN A 333 -19.33 -14.27 12.99
C ASN A 333 -18.12 -15.11 12.62
N ILE A 334 -18.17 -16.40 12.96
CA ILE A 334 -17.30 -17.42 12.37
C ILE A 334 -18.19 -18.45 11.67
N THR A 335 -17.94 -18.68 10.38
CA THR A 335 -18.58 -19.73 9.60
C THR A 335 -17.52 -20.66 9.05
N ILE A 336 -17.59 -21.94 9.44
CA ILE A 336 -16.75 -23.00 8.89
C ILE A 336 -17.68 -23.96 8.15
N SER A 337 -17.42 -24.22 6.88
CA SER A 337 -18.15 -25.21 6.09
C SER A 337 -17.21 -26.21 5.41
N GLY A 338 -17.59 -27.49 5.44
CA GLY A 338 -16.89 -28.54 4.70
C GLY A 338 -17.65 -29.85 4.58
N ASN A 339 -17.11 -30.80 3.82
CA ASN A 339 -17.73 -32.10 3.57
C ASN A 339 -17.20 -33.16 4.56
N SER A 340 -15.88 -33.28 4.72
CA SER A 340 -15.24 -34.27 5.61
C SER A 340 -14.03 -33.71 6.37
N GLY A 341 -13.75 -34.23 7.59
CA GLY A 341 -12.51 -33.95 8.34
C GLY A 341 -12.72 -33.49 9.78
N HIS A 342 -11.92 -32.55 10.28
CA HIS A 342 -12.13 -31.97 11.61
C HIS A 342 -12.35 -30.46 11.49
N SER A 343 -13.26 -29.91 12.28
CA SER A 343 -13.49 -28.47 12.32
C SER A 343 -13.44 -27.97 13.76
N GLY A 344 -12.64 -26.94 14.00
CA GLY A 344 -12.33 -26.46 15.34
C GLY A 344 -12.36 -24.96 15.43
N VAL A 345 -12.98 -24.42 16.48
CA VAL A 345 -12.82 -23.02 16.87
C VAL A 345 -12.31 -22.98 18.30
N VAL A 346 -11.18 -22.31 18.50
CA VAL A 346 -10.60 -22.04 19.81
C VAL A 346 -10.47 -20.53 19.95
N ILE A 347 -11.13 -19.96 20.94
CA ILE A 347 -11.05 -18.53 21.26
C ILE A 347 -10.62 -18.41 22.71
N ASN A 348 -9.52 -17.71 22.96
CA ASN A 348 -9.04 -17.37 24.28
C ASN A 348 -8.81 -15.86 24.38
N ALA A 349 -9.39 -15.21 25.38
CA ALA A 349 -9.13 -13.79 25.64
C ALA A 349 -8.95 -13.55 27.14
N ALA A 350 -7.81 -12.99 27.54
CA ALA A 350 -7.48 -12.88 28.96
C ALA A 350 -8.48 -12.00 29.74
N SER A 351 -8.95 -10.89 29.17
CA SER A 351 -9.84 -9.93 29.84
C SER A 351 -11.30 -10.07 29.39
N SER A 352 -11.56 -10.10 28.09
CA SER A 352 -12.95 -10.22 27.60
C SER A 352 -13.05 -10.81 26.21
N ALA A 353 -13.98 -11.73 26.03
CA ALA A 353 -14.41 -12.22 24.72
C ALA A 353 -15.85 -11.78 24.45
N TYR A 354 -16.06 -11.09 23.33
CA TYR A 354 -17.36 -10.83 22.74
C TYR A 354 -17.51 -11.71 21.50
N ILE A 355 -18.56 -12.52 21.46
CA ILE A 355 -18.85 -13.41 20.34
C ILE A 355 -20.33 -13.24 19.98
N HIS A 356 -20.65 -12.99 18.70
CA HIS A 356 -22.04 -12.95 18.25
C HIS A 356 -22.52 -14.32 17.74
N SER A 357 -21.91 -14.92 16.73
CA SER A 357 -22.31 -16.25 16.27
C SER A 357 -21.14 -17.11 15.76
N ILE A 358 -21.25 -18.42 15.96
CA ILE A 358 -20.33 -19.40 15.40
C ILE A 358 -21.15 -20.50 14.75
N THR A 359 -20.89 -20.76 13.47
CA THR A 359 -21.50 -21.87 12.72
C THR A 359 -20.40 -22.78 12.21
N ILE A 360 -20.47 -24.05 12.58
CA ILE A 360 -19.60 -25.11 12.07
C ILE A 360 -20.48 -26.13 11.36
N SER A 361 -20.35 -26.22 10.05
CA SER A 361 -21.19 -27.06 9.19
C SER A 361 -20.36 -28.11 8.47
N SER A 362 -20.53 -29.38 8.82
CA SER A 362 -19.75 -30.48 8.22
C SER A 362 -20.57 -31.74 8.04
N ARG A 363 -20.43 -32.44 6.91
CA ARG A 363 -21.23 -33.64 6.61
C ARG A 363 -20.75 -34.89 7.34
N SER A 364 -19.44 -35.12 7.43
CA SER A 364 -18.80 -36.24 8.14
C SER A 364 -17.52 -35.79 8.84
N ALA A 365 -17.65 -35.17 10.02
CA ALA A 365 -16.53 -34.54 10.71
C ALA A 365 -16.70 -34.48 12.24
N HIS A 366 -15.57 -34.42 12.94
CA HIS A 366 -15.53 -33.98 14.34
C HIS A 366 -15.56 -32.45 14.40
N GLN A 367 -16.40 -31.91 15.27
CA GLN A 367 -16.62 -30.47 15.39
C GLN A 367 -16.41 -30.02 16.83
N HIS A 368 -15.38 -29.21 17.07
CA HIS A 368 -15.01 -28.77 18.40
C HIS A 368 -15.10 -27.25 18.52
N LEU A 369 -15.61 -26.77 19.64
CA LEU A 369 -15.64 -25.37 20.02
C LEU A 369 -15.09 -25.25 21.44
N LEU A 370 -14.06 -24.43 21.61
CA LEU A 370 -13.56 -23.99 22.89
C LEU A 370 -13.56 -22.47 22.93
N VAL A 371 -14.28 -21.89 23.87
CA VAL A 371 -14.25 -20.46 24.15
C VAL A 371 -13.88 -20.25 25.60
N ASP A 372 -12.85 -19.44 25.83
CA ASP A 372 -12.40 -19.06 27.15
C ASP A 372 -12.19 -17.54 27.22
N GLY A 373 -12.64 -16.93 28.31
CA GLY A 373 -12.27 -15.58 28.65
C GLY A 373 -12.78 -15.14 30.00
N SER A 374 -12.03 -14.32 30.73
CA SER A 374 -12.39 -13.97 32.12
C SER A 374 -13.76 -13.28 32.21
N ARG A 375 -14.13 -12.48 31.20
CA ARG A 375 -15.50 -11.98 30.97
C ARG A 375 -15.96 -12.40 29.58
N LEU A 376 -16.98 -13.25 29.53
CA LEU A 376 -17.55 -13.71 28.26
C LEU A 376 -18.92 -13.07 28.04
N THR A 377 -19.05 -12.36 26.92
CA THR A 377 -20.34 -11.84 26.48
C THR A 377 -20.70 -12.50 25.16
N ASN A 378 -21.72 -13.36 25.17
CA ASN A 378 -22.19 -14.06 23.98
C ASN A 378 -23.65 -13.69 23.69
N HIS A 379 -23.90 -13.09 22.52
CA HIS A 379 -25.21 -12.60 22.12
C HIS A 379 -25.91 -13.45 21.05
N GLY A 380 -25.32 -14.57 20.63
CA GLY A 380 -25.95 -15.46 19.67
C GLY A 380 -25.50 -16.92 19.78
N GLY A 381 -26.08 -17.76 18.92
CA GLY A 381 -25.96 -19.21 19.01
C GLY A 381 -24.64 -19.75 18.46
N CYS A 382 -24.21 -20.88 19.01
CA CYS A 382 -23.21 -21.75 18.38
C CYS A 382 -23.95 -22.91 17.70
N ASN A 383 -23.89 -22.96 16.37
CA ASN A 383 -24.61 -23.95 15.57
C ASN A 383 -23.65 -24.98 14.96
N PHE A 384 -23.92 -26.25 15.24
CA PHE A 384 -23.26 -27.39 14.61
C PHE A 384 -24.20 -28.04 13.61
N THR A 385 -24.04 -27.73 12.32
CA THR A 385 -24.90 -28.26 11.26
C THR A 385 -24.19 -29.32 10.43
N GLY A 386 -24.97 -30.13 9.71
CA GLY A 386 -24.45 -31.27 8.97
C GLY A 386 -24.23 -32.52 9.84
N GLY A 387 -24.40 -33.67 9.20
CA GLY A 387 -24.29 -34.99 9.79
C GLY A 387 -24.94 -36.03 8.87
N SER A 388 -24.13 -36.88 8.26
CA SER A 388 -24.56 -38.23 7.87
C SER A 388 -24.49 -39.15 9.09
N ALA A 389 -25.25 -40.25 9.09
CA ALA A 389 -25.09 -41.31 10.09
C ALA A 389 -23.61 -41.81 10.09
N GLY A 390 -22.91 -41.65 11.21
CA GLY A 390 -21.49 -41.98 11.38
C GLY A 390 -20.91 -41.47 12.72
N ASN A 391 -19.63 -41.74 13.01
CA ASN A 391 -18.91 -41.39 14.25
C ASN A 391 -18.56 -39.87 14.37
N ASN A 392 -19.51 -38.98 14.15
CA ASN A 392 -19.28 -37.55 14.33
C ASN A 392 -19.24 -37.21 15.83
N GLN A 393 -18.21 -36.52 16.31
CA GLN A 393 -18.16 -36.02 17.69
C GLN A 393 -18.32 -34.52 17.70
N LYS A 394 -19.24 -34.02 18.51
CA LYS A 394 -19.49 -32.59 18.71
C LYS A 394 -19.15 -32.25 20.15
N LEU A 395 -18.20 -31.35 20.35
CA LEU A 395 -17.77 -30.88 21.67
C LEU A 395 -17.83 -29.36 21.69
N ALA A 396 -18.56 -28.80 22.66
CA ALA A 396 -18.53 -27.38 22.94
C ALA A 396 -18.23 -27.15 24.42
N ILE A 397 -17.18 -26.40 24.67
CA ILE A 397 -16.78 -25.94 25.99
C ILE A 397 -16.71 -24.42 25.94
N VAL A 398 -17.46 -23.77 26.81
CA VAL A 398 -17.51 -22.31 26.91
C VAL A 398 -17.31 -21.96 28.37
N ARG A 399 -16.25 -21.20 28.68
CA ARG A 399 -15.87 -20.83 30.04
C ARG A 399 -15.68 -19.32 30.14
N GLY A 400 -16.12 -18.75 31.26
CA GLY A 400 -15.77 -17.40 31.65
C GLY A 400 -16.24 -17.06 33.05
N GLY A 401 -15.46 -16.23 33.75
CA GLY A 401 -15.74 -15.84 35.15
C GLY A 401 -17.02 -15.02 35.31
N LEU A 402 -17.45 -14.34 34.24
CA LEU A 402 -18.73 -13.65 34.11
C LEU A 402 -19.25 -13.88 32.68
N ALA A 403 -20.13 -14.86 32.50
CA ALA A 403 -20.73 -15.23 31.23
C ALA A 403 -22.18 -14.72 31.14
N THR A 404 -22.48 -13.85 30.17
CA THR A 404 -23.86 -13.52 29.76
C THR A 404 -24.11 -14.19 28.42
N VAL A 405 -25.00 -15.19 28.39
CA VAL A 405 -25.33 -15.95 27.17
C VAL A 405 -26.80 -15.71 26.84
N ALA A 406 -27.06 -14.96 25.78
CA ALA A 406 -28.39 -14.77 25.22
C ALA A 406 -28.43 -15.39 23.81
N GLY A 407 -29.18 -16.48 23.61
CA GLY A 407 -29.28 -17.14 22.32
C GLY A 407 -30.10 -18.43 22.37
N ASN A 408 -30.68 -18.81 21.22
CA ASN A 408 -31.33 -20.11 21.06
C ASN A 408 -30.27 -21.21 21.19
N GLY A 409 -30.52 -22.21 22.04
CA GLY A 409 -29.61 -23.30 22.33
C GLY A 409 -29.18 -24.11 21.10
N TYR A 410 -28.14 -24.93 21.29
CA TYR A 410 -27.58 -25.84 20.28
C TYR A 410 -28.65 -26.63 19.52
N SER A 411 -28.69 -26.50 18.19
CA SER A 411 -29.53 -27.37 17.34
C SER A 411 -28.73 -28.60 16.87
N ARG A 412 -29.31 -29.79 17.01
CA ARG A 412 -28.70 -31.06 16.60
C ARG A 412 -28.81 -31.25 15.09
N GLY A 413 -27.71 -31.64 14.43
CA GLY A 413 -27.76 -32.42 13.19
C GLY A 413 -28.04 -33.89 13.50
N ALA A 414 -28.64 -34.65 12.57
CA ALA A 414 -28.96 -36.07 12.76
C ALA A 414 -27.67 -36.93 12.88
N GLY A 415 -27.56 -37.79 13.91
CA GLY A 415 -26.42 -38.69 14.13
C GLY A 415 -26.36 -39.31 15.54
N ASN A 416 -25.69 -40.47 15.67
CA ASN A 416 -25.43 -41.17 16.95
C ASN A 416 -24.28 -40.47 17.70
N ASP A 417 -24.57 -39.37 18.38
CA ASP A 417 -23.53 -38.52 18.99
C ASP A 417 -23.35 -38.78 20.51
N ALA A 418 -22.10 -39.07 20.91
CA ALA A 418 -21.65 -38.93 22.31
C ALA A 418 -21.46 -37.43 22.61
N ASN A 419 -22.53 -36.76 23.03
CA ASN A 419 -22.51 -35.34 23.37
C ASN A 419 -22.05 -35.14 24.82
N GLN A 420 -20.87 -34.56 25.04
CA GLN A 420 -20.48 -34.03 26.36
C GLN A 420 -20.36 -32.51 26.28
N ALA A 421 -21.40 -31.81 26.74
CA ALA A 421 -21.26 -30.40 27.12
C ALA A 421 -20.73 -30.36 28.55
N VAL A 422 -19.43 -30.10 28.73
CA VAL A 422 -18.84 -29.93 30.06
C VAL A 422 -18.88 -28.44 30.39
N GLY A 423 -19.93 -28.04 31.11
CA GLY A 423 -20.13 -26.66 31.55
C GLY A 423 -19.14 -26.25 32.63
N VAL A 424 -18.77 -24.97 32.67
CA VAL A 424 -18.28 -24.33 33.90
C VAL A 424 -18.99 -22.99 34.10
N TRP A 425 -19.53 -22.84 35.30
CA TRP A 425 -20.44 -21.82 35.82
C TRP A 425 -20.10 -20.35 35.55
N SER A 426 -21.13 -19.59 35.17
CA SER A 426 -21.40 -18.22 35.65
C SER A 426 -22.89 -17.92 35.43
N ALA A 427 -23.53 -17.29 36.42
CA ALA A 427 -24.98 -17.12 36.53
C ALA A 427 -25.64 -16.35 35.37
N HIS A 428 -26.85 -16.78 35.01
CA HIS A 428 -27.81 -16.17 34.06
C HIS A 428 -27.61 -16.48 32.57
N GLY A 429 -27.93 -17.72 32.20
CA GLY A 429 -28.25 -18.13 30.83
C GLY A 429 -28.70 -19.59 30.84
N SER A 430 -29.93 -19.87 30.42
CA SER A 430 -30.49 -21.22 30.36
C SER A 430 -30.04 -21.93 29.10
N TRP A 431 -29.35 -23.07 29.25
CA TRP A 431 -28.97 -23.97 28.16
C TRP A 431 -30.09 -24.98 27.96
N PHE A 432 -30.91 -24.83 26.93
CA PHE A 432 -31.96 -25.78 26.61
C PHE A 432 -31.50 -26.75 25.51
N PHE A 433 -31.40 -28.03 25.86
CA PHE A 433 -31.32 -29.12 24.89
C PHE A 433 -32.76 -29.54 24.53
N TYR A 434 -33.31 -28.99 23.46
CA TYR A 434 -34.58 -29.48 22.93
C TYR A 434 -34.36 -30.61 21.93
N GLY A 435 -35.04 -31.73 22.14
CA GLY A 435 -35.11 -32.82 21.17
C GLY A 435 -36.33 -33.70 21.46
N ASN A 436 -37.16 -33.90 20.44
CA ASN A 436 -38.18 -34.95 20.43
C ASN A 436 -37.50 -36.32 20.49
N ARG A 437 -38.06 -37.21 21.32
CA ARG A 437 -37.77 -38.65 21.26
C ARG A 437 -38.32 -39.21 19.95
N THR A 438 -37.48 -39.88 19.18
CA THR A 438 -37.89 -40.98 18.29
C THR A 438 -37.04 -42.17 18.63
#